data_AF-A0A956G151-F1
#
_entry.id   AF-A0A956G151-F1
#
_cell.length_a   1.000
_cell.length_b   1.000
_cell.length_c   1.000
_cell.angle_alpha   90.00
_cell.angle_beta   90.00
_cell.angle_gamma   90.00
#
_symmetry.space_group_name_H-M   'P 1'
#
loop_
_entity.id
_entity.type
_entity.pdbx_description
1 polymer ?
#
loop_
_entity_poly.entity_id
_entity_poly.type
_entity_poly.pdbx_seq_one_letter_code
_entity_poly.pdbx_strand_id
1 'polypeptide(L)'
;DGDGDDELYVGLAAYRRGLHVLRDDGDRPRLEVAEATTDQSGSDINDLLVADLDGDGTRELVAALGPWKAYDLRVFRAAEDDALELVDRVGLGNVSSVAVLRGRDGAPLLAALKDDRWPDRRVFPAAPHTGEPAGVYFFSFDGDRLERRGFVDPLASFTAPARAFPGRLFAADLDGDGVDDLAFNANTDETALGRMLVLLRQGSDGFTAAPIAGLSLLGVAELDDDPLPELLVRDFTELNAMWALGLGDDPLPPAYAPTAGIEAPPEVRTTEARENWRRADRLAAFGLASTAAASLDAATRLSDARSERRALAAYAAELYAAAGDDRRALDLFPQPLDDDPHRRAAVAGALIRLGRYREAKEIVAGVDAPPHLPDQLRVEDLERVADDHRRVTFDFSRSLDPRWEFPDPLGLRRDPTADTLVLRARQRAAPLARLPLDWDGGPLVLDAALAVVHSEFAGTLDVAIRAADGSRIAGFWISVRGGGELYEHQIGCLLNDSVGHGILAARPLTTVEERVDYDVRVTLLPERGAATCRLRGGDAKVIEHNLRDPLPAGPYTLEIASGARTDDAPTYLEVELARL
;
A
#
# COMPACT_ATOMS: atom_id res chain seq x y z
N ASP A 1 -28.13 4.51 -27.73
CA ASP A 1 -27.95 4.20 -29.18
C ASP A 1 -28.27 5.40 -30.09
N GLY A 2 -28.53 6.59 -29.53
CA GLY A 2 -28.86 7.78 -30.31
C GLY A 2 -30.37 7.97 -30.52
N ASP A 3 -31.21 7.16 -29.88
CA ASP A 3 -32.67 7.30 -29.87
C ASP A 3 -33.20 8.46 -28.99
N GLY A 4 -32.35 8.99 -28.10
CA GLY A 4 -32.65 10.12 -27.22
C GLY A 4 -32.96 9.74 -25.76
N ASP A 5 -32.97 8.45 -25.43
CA ASP A 5 -32.97 7.95 -24.07
C ASP A 5 -31.52 7.62 -23.64
N ASP A 6 -31.23 7.72 -22.34
CA ASP A 6 -29.89 7.44 -21.80
C ASP A 6 -29.81 5.97 -21.34
N GLU A 7 -28.94 5.17 -21.95
CA GLU A 7 -28.60 3.86 -21.42
C GLU A 7 -27.45 3.92 -20.41
N LEU A 8 -27.56 3.14 -19.33
CA LEU A 8 -26.48 2.99 -18.36
C LEU A 8 -25.74 1.67 -18.56
N TYR A 9 -24.52 1.75 -19.08
CA TYR A 9 -23.59 0.62 -19.13
C TYR A 9 -22.83 0.49 -17.81
N VAL A 10 -22.71 -0.75 -17.33
CA VAL A 10 -22.08 -1.08 -16.06
C VAL A 10 -21.00 -2.12 -16.30
N GLY A 11 -19.76 -1.71 -16.07
CA GLY A 11 -18.61 -2.60 -15.99
C GLY A 11 -18.52 -3.20 -14.60
N LEU A 12 -18.52 -4.51 -14.49
CA LEU A 12 -18.33 -5.18 -13.22
C LEU A 12 -16.92 -5.79 -13.12
N ALA A 13 -16.32 -5.61 -11.95
CA ALA A 13 -15.06 -6.23 -11.56
C ALA A 13 -15.32 -7.35 -10.53
N ALA A 14 -14.27 -7.87 -9.89
CA ALA A 14 -14.39 -8.90 -8.85
C ALA A 14 -15.56 -8.66 -7.86
N TYR A 15 -16.43 -9.64 -7.56
CA TYR A 15 -16.40 -11.07 -7.92
C TYR A 15 -17.47 -11.49 -8.95
N ARG A 16 -18.29 -10.56 -9.43
CA ARG A 16 -19.17 -10.79 -10.60
C ARG A 16 -18.62 -9.92 -11.71
N ARG A 17 -18.01 -10.53 -12.72
CA ARG A 17 -17.33 -9.83 -13.82
C ARG A 17 -18.21 -9.83 -15.05
N GLY A 18 -18.16 -8.75 -15.81
CA GLY A 18 -18.87 -8.67 -17.08
C GLY A 18 -19.23 -7.24 -17.47
N LEU A 19 -19.65 -7.10 -18.72
CA LEU A 19 -20.19 -5.86 -19.26
C LEU A 19 -21.71 -5.99 -19.33
N HIS A 20 -22.38 -5.10 -18.61
CA HIS A 20 -23.83 -5.11 -18.48
C HIS A 20 -24.45 -3.80 -18.92
N VAL A 21 -25.74 -3.86 -19.22
CA VAL A 21 -26.60 -2.70 -19.43
C VAL A 21 -27.70 -2.73 -18.37
N LEU A 22 -27.95 -1.60 -17.73
CA LEU A 22 -29.09 -1.42 -16.85
C LEU A 22 -30.25 -0.88 -17.69
N ARG A 23 -31.24 -1.74 -17.97
CA ARG A 23 -32.46 -1.33 -18.67
C ARG A 23 -33.51 -0.91 -17.63
N ASP A 24 -34.02 0.31 -17.78
CA ASP A 24 -35.08 0.85 -16.92
C ASP A 24 -36.45 0.67 -17.59
N ASP A 25 -37.14 -0.42 -17.25
CA ASP A 25 -38.52 -0.67 -17.69
C ASP A 25 -39.57 0.06 -16.80
N GLY A 26 -39.16 1.09 -16.05
CA GLY A 26 -40.00 1.94 -15.19
C GLY A 26 -40.11 1.46 -13.74
N ASP A 27 -40.66 0.26 -13.50
CA ASP A 27 -40.96 -0.21 -12.12
C ASP A 27 -39.85 -1.11 -11.53
N ARG A 28 -38.99 -1.70 -12.38
CA ARG A 28 -37.91 -2.60 -11.95
C ARG A 28 -36.73 -2.54 -12.92
N PRO A 29 -35.65 -1.81 -12.59
CA PRO A 29 -34.45 -1.83 -13.42
C PRO A 29 -33.87 -3.24 -13.46
N ARG A 30 -33.43 -3.69 -14.65
CA ARG A 30 -32.83 -5.00 -14.85
C ARG A 30 -31.41 -4.85 -15.36
N LEU A 31 -30.52 -5.63 -14.75
CA LEU A 31 -29.15 -5.73 -15.21
C LEU A 31 -29.05 -6.90 -16.18
N GLU A 32 -28.74 -6.61 -17.44
CA GLU A 32 -28.65 -7.59 -18.52
C GLU A 32 -27.23 -7.62 -19.06
N VAL A 33 -26.82 -8.74 -19.67
CA VAL A 33 -25.50 -8.84 -20.31
C VAL A 33 -25.53 -8.00 -21.59
N ALA A 34 -24.63 -7.02 -21.70
CA ALA A 34 -24.59 -6.12 -22.85
C ALA A 34 -23.81 -6.72 -24.03
N GLU A 35 -22.73 -7.48 -23.77
CA GLU A 35 -22.03 -8.25 -24.81
C GLU A 35 -21.50 -9.57 -24.26
N ALA A 36 -21.93 -10.66 -24.88
CA ALA A 36 -21.77 -12.01 -24.33
C ALA A 36 -20.30 -12.47 -24.25
N THR A 37 -19.46 -12.10 -25.21
CA THR A 37 -18.05 -12.53 -25.26
C THR A 37 -17.21 -11.81 -24.20
N THR A 38 -17.50 -10.54 -23.98
CA THR A 38 -16.91 -9.69 -22.95
C THR A 38 -17.29 -10.19 -21.56
N ASP A 39 -18.56 -10.51 -21.35
CA ASP A 39 -19.05 -11.16 -20.12
C ASP A 39 -18.35 -12.50 -19.86
N GLN A 40 -18.34 -13.39 -20.87
CA GLN A 40 -17.71 -14.72 -20.78
C GLN A 40 -16.18 -14.67 -20.60
N SER A 41 -15.54 -13.55 -20.91
CA SER A 41 -14.10 -13.37 -20.66
C SER A 41 -13.79 -13.50 -19.16
N GLY A 42 -14.74 -13.18 -18.28
CA GLY A 42 -14.55 -13.20 -16.84
C GLY A 42 -13.39 -12.33 -16.39
N SER A 43 -13.19 -11.19 -17.06
CA SER A 43 -12.19 -10.17 -16.71
C SER A 43 -12.87 -8.93 -16.14
N ASP A 44 -12.16 -8.24 -15.27
CA ASP A 44 -12.57 -6.99 -14.67
C ASP A 44 -12.71 -5.93 -15.77
N ILE A 45 -13.85 -5.24 -15.78
CA ILE A 45 -14.03 -4.01 -16.53
C ILE A 45 -13.56 -2.86 -15.63
N ASN A 46 -12.37 -2.33 -15.91
CA ASN A 46 -11.75 -1.31 -15.07
C ASN A 46 -12.35 0.07 -15.32
N ASP A 47 -12.74 0.36 -16.57
CA ASP A 47 -13.29 1.64 -16.96
C ASP A 47 -14.14 1.52 -18.23
N LEU A 48 -15.09 2.45 -18.37
CA LEU A 48 -15.97 2.58 -19.53
C LEU A 48 -16.02 4.04 -19.95
N LEU A 49 -15.96 4.28 -21.26
CA LEU A 49 -16.04 5.61 -21.84
C LEU A 49 -16.95 5.57 -23.07
N VAL A 50 -17.83 6.56 -23.18
CA VAL A 50 -18.66 6.77 -24.37
C VAL A 50 -18.23 8.07 -25.03
N ALA A 51 -17.81 8.02 -26.29
CA ALA A 51 -17.32 9.18 -27.03
C ALA A 51 -17.46 8.97 -28.53
N ASP A 52 -17.57 10.06 -29.28
CA ASP A 52 -17.42 10.06 -30.73
C ASP A 52 -15.92 10.06 -31.05
N LEU A 53 -15.41 8.89 -31.48
CA LEU A 53 -13.98 8.65 -31.62
C LEU A 53 -13.43 8.98 -33.01
N ASP A 54 -14.28 9.11 -34.03
CA ASP A 54 -13.89 9.43 -35.41
C ASP A 54 -14.46 10.77 -35.91
N GLY A 55 -15.31 11.42 -35.13
CA GLY A 55 -15.91 12.72 -35.41
C GLY A 55 -17.12 12.66 -36.34
N ASP A 56 -17.73 11.48 -36.53
CA ASP A 56 -18.89 11.31 -37.40
C ASP A 56 -20.24 11.65 -36.74
N GLY A 57 -20.22 11.92 -35.43
CA GLY A 57 -21.37 12.25 -34.60
C GLY A 57 -22.03 11.04 -33.92
N THR A 58 -21.63 9.82 -34.29
CA THR A 58 -21.98 8.57 -33.62
C THR A 58 -21.05 8.39 -32.42
N ARG A 59 -21.55 7.79 -31.34
CA ARG A 59 -20.73 7.52 -30.16
C ARG A 59 -20.38 6.04 -30.08
N GLU A 60 -19.11 5.75 -29.90
CA GLU A 60 -18.60 4.43 -29.56
C GLU A 60 -18.56 4.24 -28.05
N LEU A 61 -18.72 2.99 -27.62
CA LEU A 61 -18.43 2.55 -26.26
C LEU A 61 -17.03 1.92 -26.22
N VAL A 62 -16.17 2.46 -25.37
CA VAL A 62 -14.85 1.92 -25.08
C VAL A 62 -14.87 1.20 -23.75
N ALA A 63 -14.35 -0.03 -23.71
CA ALA A 63 -14.14 -0.77 -22.47
C ALA A 63 -12.65 -1.05 -22.23
N ALA A 64 -12.18 -0.64 -21.06
CA ALA A 64 -10.85 -0.97 -20.55
C ALA A 64 -10.94 -2.26 -19.72
N LEU A 65 -10.35 -3.34 -20.22
CA LEU A 65 -10.37 -4.63 -19.53
C LEU A 65 -9.02 -4.91 -18.88
N GLY A 66 -9.09 -5.40 -17.64
CA GLY A 66 -7.93 -5.77 -16.84
C GLY A 66 -7.80 -7.28 -16.63
N PRO A 67 -7.35 -7.70 -15.43
CA PRO A 67 -7.27 -9.12 -15.09
C PRO A 67 -8.63 -9.81 -15.13
N TRP A 68 -8.74 -11.13 -15.34
CA TRP A 68 -7.68 -12.13 -15.28
C TRP A 68 -7.35 -12.76 -16.64
N LYS A 69 -8.09 -12.45 -17.71
CA LYS A 69 -7.94 -13.14 -19.01
C LYS A 69 -7.83 -12.23 -20.22
N ALA A 70 -8.47 -11.06 -20.20
CA ALA A 70 -8.61 -10.21 -21.37
C ALA A 70 -7.41 -9.27 -21.57
N TYR A 71 -7.11 -8.41 -20.59
CA TYR A 71 -5.99 -7.46 -20.63
C TYR A 71 -5.91 -6.63 -21.92
N ASP A 72 -7.05 -6.08 -22.32
CA ASP A 72 -7.24 -5.42 -23.61
C ASP A 72 -8.16 -4.19 -23.52
N LEU A 73 -8.10 -3.40 -24.58
CA LEU A 73 -9.02 -2.30 -24.86
C LEU A 73 -9.98 -2.77 -25.95
N ARG A 74 -11.28 -2.48 -25.80
CA ARG A 74 -12.32 -2.81 -26.79
C ARG A 74 -13.10 -1.58 -27.18
N VAL A 75 -13.45 -1.49 -28.46
CA VAL A 75 -14.34 -0.46 -29.00
C VAL A 75 -15.58 -1.15 -29.55
N PHE A 76 -16.74 -0.68 -29.13
CA PHE A 76 -18.05 -1.17 -29.56
C PHE A 76 -18.84 -0.07 -30.24
N ARG A 77 -19.64 -0.47 -31.22
CA ARG A 77 -20.68 0.35 -31.83
C ARG A 77 -22.04 -0.25 -31.46
N ALA A 78 -23.03 0.60 -31.20
CA ALA A 78 -24.40 0.16 -31.05
C ALA A 78 -24.99 -0.19 -32.44
N ALA A 79 -25.55 -1.39 -32.57
CA ALA A 79 -26.34 -1.78 -33.73
C ALA A 79 -27.74 -1.15 -33.66
N GLU A 80 -28.52 -1.31 -34.74
CA GLU A 80 -29.90 -0.81 -34.82
C GLU A 80 -30.87 -1.42 -33.78
N ASP A 81 -30.51 -2.55 -33.18
CA ASP A 81 -31.26 -3.25 -32.13
C ASP A 81 -30.65 -3.05 -30.73
N ASP A 82 -29.83 -2.01 -30.58
CA ASP A 82 -29.05 -1.65 -29.38
C ASP A 82 -28.03 -2.71 -28.95
N ALA A 83 -27.79 -3.75 -29.75
CA ALA A 83 -26.75 -4.72 -29.45
C ALA A 83 -25.37 -4.07 -29.63
N LEU A 84 -24.44 -4.38 -28.72
CA LEU A 84 -23.06 -3.94 -28.87
C LEU A 84 -22.32 -4.84 -29.87
N GLU A 85 -21.87 -4.26 -30.98
CA GLU A 85 -20.97 -4.90 -31.94
C GLU A 85 -19.52 -4.50 -31.63
N LEU A 86 -18.66 -5.51 -31.40
CA LEU A 86 -17.22 -5.27 -31.23
C LEU A 86 -16.61 -4.84 -32.56
N VAL A 87 -16.12 -3.60 -32.62
CA VAL A 87 -15.48 -3.03 -33.81
C VAL A 87 -13.99 -3.37 -33.83
N ASP A 88 -13.28 -3.08 -32.73
CA ASP A 88 -11.84 -3.37 -32.63
C ASP A 88 -11.41 -3.73 -31.21
N ARG A 89 -10.25 -4.37 -31.11
CA ARG A 89 -9.64 -4.82 -29.86
C ARG A 89 -8.11 -4.72 -29.90
N VAL A 90 -7.53 -4.09 -28.89
CA VAL A 90 -6.07 -3.96 -28.73
C VAL A 90 -5.61 -4.57 -27.42
N GLY A 91 -4.74 -5.59 -27.48
CA GLY A 91 -4.09 -6.17 -26.30
C GLY A 91 -2.94 -5.29 -25.82
N LEU A 92 -2.97 -4.87 -24.55
CA LEU A 92 -1.95 -4.01 -23.94
C LEU A 92 -1.40 -4.55 -22.62
N GLY A 93 -2.26 -5.17 -21.80
CA GLY A 93 -1.97 -5.37 -20.37
C GLY A 93 -3.15 -4.89 -19.53
N ASN A 94 -2.90 -4.58 -18.24
CA ASN A 94 -3.94 -4.07 -17.36
C ASN A 94 -4.23 -2.60 -17.69
N VAL A 95 -5.29 -2.34 -18.47
CA VAL A 95 -5.74 -0.98 -18.79
C VAL A 95 -6.61 -0.48 -17.64
N SER A 96 -6.10 0.45 -16.83
CA SER A 96 -6.76 0.88 -15.60
C SER A 96 -7.79 1.98 -15.80
N SER A 97 -7.62 2.82 -16.83
CA SER A 97 -8.57 3.90 -17.15
C SER A 97 -8.38 4.39 -18.58
N VAL A 98 -9.42 5.01 -19.14
CA VAL A 98 -9.43 5.60 -20.49
C VAL A 98 -10.02 7.01 -20.47
N ALA A 99 -9.55 7.86 -21.37
CA ALA A 99 -10.10 9.20 -21.58
C ALA A 99 -9.99 9.60 -23.06
N VAL A 100 -10.87 10.47 -23.53
CA VAL A 100 -10.74 11.11 -24.85
C VAL A 100 -10.27 12.54 -24.64
N LEU A 101 -9.31 12.96 -25.46
CA LEU A 101 -8.71 14.28 -25.43
C LEU A 101 -8.70 14.90 -26.82
N ARG A 102 -8.83 16.22 -26.89
CA ARG A 102 -8.71 16.99 -28.12
C ARG A 102 -7.24 17.08 -28.54
N GLY A 103 -6.90 16.44 -29.65
CA GLY A 103 -5.58 16.55 -30.26
C GLY A 103 -5.29 17.97 -30.78
N ARG A 104 -4.00 18.29 -30.96
CA ARG A 104 -3.58 19.58 -31.56
C ARG A 104 -4.07 19.80 -32.99
N ASP A 105 -4.37 18.73 -33.71
CA ASP A 105 -4.99 18.76 -35.04
C ASP A 105 -6.52 18.89 -34.99
N GLY A 106 -7.09 18.97 -33.78
CA GLY A 106 -8.52 19.02 -33.52
C GLY A 106 -9.20 17.65 -33.58
N ALA A 107 -8.47 16.59 -33.93
CA ALA A 107 -9.02 15.24 -33.96
C ALA A 107 -9.07 14.64 -32.55
N PRO A 108 -10.11 13.85 -32.22
CA PRO A 108 -10.15 13.12 -30.96
C PRO A 108 -9.01 12.09 -30.90
N LEU A 109 -8.39 11.99 -29.72
CA LEU A 109 -7.46 10.92 -29.39
C LEU A 109 -8.00 10.17 -28.17
N LEU A 110 -7.92 8.84 -28.22
CA LEU A 110 -8.18 7.98 -27.08
C LEU A 110 -6.87 7.74 -26.32
N ALA A 111 -6.82 8.17 -25.07
CA ALA A 111 -5.76 7.82 -24.13
C ALA A 111 -6.16 6.59 -23.30
N ALA A 112 -5.28 5.59 -23.25
CA ALA A 112 -5.41 4.42 -22.41
C ALA A 112 -4.26 4.36 -21.41
N LEU A 113 -4.60 4.34 -20.12
CA LEU A 113 -3.64 4.25 -19.03
C LEU A 113 -3.42 2.77 -18.70
N LYS A 114 -2.19 2.28 -18.94
CA LYS A 114 -1.80 0.89 -18.68
C LYS A 114 -0.87 0.85 -17.47
N ASP A 115 -1.14 -0.03 -16.51
CA ASP A 115 -0.27 -0.27 -15.36
C ASP A 115 0.28 -1.71 -15.29
N ASP A 116 1.17 -1.98 -14.33
CA ASP A 116 1.84 -3.27 -14.14
C ASP A 116 1.20 -4.15 -13.06
N ARG A 117 0.03 -3.77 -12.55
CA ARG A 117 -0.68 -4.61 -11.57
C ARG A 117 -1.22 -5.86 -12.25
N TRP A 118 -1.35 -6.91 -11.44
CA TRP A 118 -1.93 -8.19 -11.83
C TRP A 118 -1.20 -8.86 -13.02
N PRO A 119 0.12 -9.07 -12.91
CA PRO A 119 0.85 -9.83 -13.93
C PRO A 119 0.25 -11.23 -14.09
N ASP A 120 0.22 -11.75 -15.32
CA ASP A 120 -0.27 -13.11 -15.61
C ASP A 120 0.65 -13.78 -16.62
N ARG A 121 1.40 -14.79 -16.18
CA ARG A 121 2.38 -15.50 -17.02
C ARG A 121 1.73 -16.34 -18.12
N ARG A 122 0.46 -16.74 -17.95
CA ARG A 122 -0.29 -17.52 -18.94
C ARG A 122 -0.72 -16.64 -20.11
N VAL A 123 -1.08 -15.38 -19.84
CA VAL A 123 -1.42 -14.39 -20.87
C VAL A 123 -0.17 -13.74 -21.45
N PHE A 124 0.81 -13.40 -20.60
CA PHE A 124 2.05 -12.72 -20.97
C PHE A 124 3.28 -13.53 -20.55
N PRO A 125 3.82 -14.42 -21.42
CA PRO A 125 4.90 -15.33 -21.04
C PRO A 125 6.24 -14.65 -20.73
N ALA A 126 6.48 -13.44 -21.25
CA ALA A 126 7.71 -12.70 -21.02
C ALA A 126 7.61 -11.87 -19.74
N ALA A 127 8.63 -11.96 -18.87
CA ALA A 127 8.74 -11.10 -17.70
C ALA A 127 8.76 -9.61 -18.13
N PRO A 128 8.09 -8.70 -17.39
CA PRO A 128 7.49 -8.90 -16.07
C PRO A 128 6.08 -9.50 -16.06
N HIS A 129 5.62 -10.08 -17.18
CA HIS A 129 4.30 -10.70 -17.34
C HIS A 129 3.12 -9.71 -17.30
N THR A 130 3.35 -8.47 -17.71
CA THR A 130 2.33 -7.39 -17.67
C THR A 130 1.91 -6.88 -19.05
N GLY A 131 2.40 -7.48 -20.13
CA GLY A 131 2.14 -7.02 -21.50
C GLY A 131 3.08 -5.90 -21.94
N GLU A 132 2.54 -4.90 -22.62
CA GLU A 132 3.25 -3.71 -23.06
C GLU A 132 3.77 -2.86 -21.87
N PRO A 133 4.76 -1.96 -22.03
CA PRO A 133 5.25 -1.12 -20.93
C PRO A 133 4.17 -0.27 -20.22
N ALA A 134 4.25 -0.09 -18.90
CA ALA A 134 3.32 0.80 -18.19
C ALA A 134 3.49 2.27 -18.57
N GLY A 135 2.38 2.96 -18.82
CA GLY A 135 2.32 4.37 -19.20
C GLY A 135 1.01 4.72 -19.91
N VAL A 136 1.02 5.82 -20.66
CA VAL A 136 -0.14 6.32 -21.40
C VAL A 136 0.02 6.02 -22.88
N TYR A 137 -0.94 5.29 -23.45
CA TYR A 137 -1.01 4.95 -24.87
C TYR A 137 -2.03 5.85 -25.55
N PHE A 138 -1.70 6.36 -26.73
CA PHE A 138 -2.58 7.21 -27.51
C PHE A 138 -3.00 6.51 -28.79
N PHE A 139 -4.30 6.53 -29.09
CA PHE A 139 -4.90 5.96 -30.29
C PHE A 139 -5.76 7.00 -31.01
N SER A 140 -5.78 6.93 -32.34
CA SER A 140 -6.87 7.50 -33.13
C SER A 140 -7.78 6.36 -33.59
N PHE A 141 -9.04 6.66 -33.86
CA PHE A 141 -9.99 5.73 -34.44
C PHE A 141 -10.39 6.21 -35.84
N ASP A 142 -10.46 5.30 -36.82
CA ASP A 142 -10.82 5.63 -38.21
C ASP A 142 -12.22 5.15 -38.60
N GLY A 143 -13.03 4.74 -37.63
CA GLY A 143 -14.35 4.12 -37.81
C GLY A 143 -14.32 2.59 -37.78
N ASP A 144 -13.16 1.97 -38.02
CA ASP A 144 -13.04 0.51 -38.06
C ASP A 144 -11.95 -0.04 -37.13
N ARG A 145 -10.93 0.75 -36.80
CA ARG A 145 -9.78 0.30 -35.98
C ARG A 145 -9.08 1.40 -35.21
N LEU A 146 -8.46 1.00 -34.10
CA LEU A 146 -7.57 1.81 -33.30
C LEU A 146 -6.16 1.80 -33.88
N GLU A 147 -5.67 2.98 -34.30
CA GLU A 147 -4.29 3.19 -34.72
C GLU A 147 -3.49 3.83 -33.58
N ARG A 148 -2.45 3.14 -33.08
CA ARG A 148 -1.55 3.68 -32.05
C ARG A 148 -0.76 4.87 -32.61
N ARG A 149 -0.96 6.04 -32.01
CA ARG A 149 -0.28 7.30 -32.36
C ARG A 149 0.94 7.58 -31.50
N GLY A 150 0.96 7.08 -30.26
CA GLY A 150 2.07 7.37 -29.36
C GLY A 150 2.05 6.57 -28.06
N PHE A 151 3.11 6.76 -27.28
CA PHE A 151 3.25 6.26 -25.93
C PHE A 151 4.12 7.19 -25.12
N VAL A 152 3.72 7.40 -23.86
CA VAL A 152 4.49 8.18 -22.90
C VAL A 152 4.67 7.36 -21.63
N ASP A 153 5.93 7.25 -21.20
CA ASP A 153 6.27 6.81 -19.85
C ASP A 153 6.36 8.03 -18.92
N PRO A 154 5.31 8.33 -18.11
CA PRO A 154 5.31 9.49 -17.24
C PRO A 154 6.33 9.41 -16.09
N LEU A 155 6.86 8.22 -15.82
CA LEU A 155 7.75 7.93 -14.71
C LEU A 155 9.11 7.40 -15.18
N ALA A 156 9.54 7.73 -16.40
CA ALA A 156 10.81 7.25 -16.97
C ALA A 156 12.04 7.56 -16.10
N SER A 157 11.99 8.65 -15.34
CA SER A 157 13.04 9.07 -14.41
C SER A 157 13.06 8.31 -13.07
N PHE A 158 12.02 7.51 -12.80
CA PHE A 158 11.87 6.76 -11.55
C PHE A 158 12.19 5.29 -11.78
N THR A 159 13.03 4.73 -10.90
CA THR A 159 13.30 3.29 -10.86
C THR A 159 12.32 2.64 -9.89
N ALA A 160 11.26 2.02 -10.42
CA ALA A 160 10.32 1.23 -9.65
C ALA A 160 10.13 -0.14 -10.33
N PRO A 161 10.07 -1.25 -9.57
CA PRO A 161 9.95 -2.59 -10.12
C PRO A 161 8.57 -2.86 -10.76
N ALA A 162 7.53 -2.17 -10.31
CA ALA A 162 6.20 -2.18 -10.89
C ALA A 162 5.54 -0.80 -10.72
N ARG A 163 4.79 -0.37 -11.72
CA ARG A 163 4.07 0.91 -11.69
C ARG A 163 2.57 0.68 -11.56
N ALA A 164 1.92 1.40 -10.65
CA ALA A 164 0.48 1.39 -10.49
C ALA A 164 -0.10 2.77 -10.76
N PHE A 165 -1.17 2.83 -11.53
CA PHE A 165 -1.90 4.08 -11.81
C PHE A 165 -3.33 3.97 -11.27
N PRO A 166 -3.55 4.24 -9.97
CA PRO A 166 -4.86 4.06 -9.35
C PRO A 166 -5.84 5.18 -9.73
N GLY A 167 -7.13 4.86 -9.74
CA GLY A 167 -8.18 5.83 -10.02
C GLY A 167 -8.36 6.10 -11.51
N ARG A 168 -8.94 7.26 -11.82
CA ARG A 168 -9.33 7.65 -13.19
C ARG A 168 -8.26 8.51 -13.86
N LEU A 169 -8.20 8.39 -15.18
CA LEU A 169 -7.56 9.31 -16.08
C LEU A 169 -8.54 10.44 -16.41
N PHE A 170 -8.12 11.69 -16.21
CA PHE A 170 -8.89 12.87 -16.59
C PHE A 170 -8.22 13.57 -17.76
N ALA A 171 -9.03 14.06 -18.71
CA ALA A 171 -8.62 14.90 -19.81
C ALA A 171 -9.31 16.26 -19.71
N ALA A 172 -8.54 17.34 -19.76
CA ALA A 172 -9.05 18.71 -19.70
C ALA A 172 -7.98 19.72 -20.12
N ASP A 173 -8.40 20.90 -20.59
CA ASP A 173 -7.52 22.03 -20.85
C ASP A 173 -7.10 22.70 -19.54
N LEU A 174 -6.02 22.18 -18.92
CA LEU A 174 -5.57 22.60 -17.59
C LEU A 174 -4.73 23.88 -17.59
N ASP A 175 -4.24 24.32 -18.76
CA ASP A 175 -3.40 25.52 -18.89
C ASP A 175 -3.97 26.61 -19.81
N GLY A 176 -5.16 26.36 -20.38
CA GLY A 176 -5.93 27.31 -21.19
C GLY A 176 -5.39 27.50 -22.60
N ASP A 177 -4.58 26.56 -23.12
CA ASP A 177 -4.02 26.65 -24.48
C ASP A 177 -4.97 26.11 -25.56
N GLY A 178 -6.14 25.60 -25.15
CA GLY A 178 -7.19 25.08 -26.03
C GLY A 178 -7.03 23.62 -26.42
N VAL A 179 -5.99 22.92 -25.94
CA VAL A 179 -5.85 21.46 -26.05
C VAL A 179 -5.95 20.79 -24.69
N ASP A 180 -6.32 19.51 -24.69
CA ASP A 180 -6.52 18.79 -23.45
C ASP A 180 -5.21 18.17 -22.94
N ASP A 181 -4.88 18.48 -21.69
CA ASP A 181 -3.87 17.81 -20.88
C ASP A 181 -4.47 16.59 -20.18
N LEU A 182 -3.61 15.73 -19.61
CA LEU A 182 -4.04 14.60 -18.78
C LEU A 182 -3.61 14.76 -17.32
N ALA A 183 -4.48 14.35 -16.40
CA ALA A 183 -4.19 14.25 -14.98
C ALA A 183 -4.59 12.86 -14.43
N PHE A 184 -3.70 12.22 -13.67
CA PHE A 184 -3.96 10.92 -13.05
C PHE A 184 -3.05 10.67 -11.84
N ASN A 185 -3.35 9.65 -11.04
CA ASN A 185 -2.47 9.24 -9.95
C ASN A 185 -1.45 8.21 -10.43
N ALA A 186 -0.25 8.26 -9.84
CA ALA A 186 0.74 7.22 -9.97
C ALA A 186 1.33 6.85 -8.60
N ASN A 187 1.66 5.58 -8.44
CA ASN A 187 2.37 5.07 -7.27
C ASN A 187 3.69 4.40 -7.69
N THR A 188 4.81 4.82 -7.10
CA THR A 188 6.11 4.10 -7.22
C THR A 188 6.36 3.16 -6.05
N ASP A 189 5.76 3.45 -4.89
CA ASP A 189 5.73 2.59 -3.72
C ASP A 189 4.50 2.96 -2.85
N GLU A 190 4.34 2.30 -1.71
CA GLU A 190 3.20 2.53 -0.81
C GLU A 190 3.44 3.60 0.27
N THR A 191 4.52 4.38 0.18
CA THR A 191 4.77 5.50 1.10
C THR A 191 3.95 6.72 0.69
N ALA A 192 3.82 7.70 1.60
CA ALA A 192 3.17 8.98 1.29
C ALA A 192 3.84 9.71 0.13
N LEU A 193 5.18 9.63 0.03
CA LEU A 193 5.96 10.21 -1.06
C LEU A 193 5.89 9.39 -2.36
N GLY A 194 5.60 8.09 -2.24
CA GLY A 194 5.39 7.20 -3.39
C GLY A 194 4.09 7.46 -4.13
N ARG A 195 3.12 8.16 -3.50
CA ARG A 195 1.89 8.63 -4.14
C ARG A 195 2.16 9.95 -4.86
N MET A 196 1.77 10.00 -6.12
CA MET A 196 2.01 11.14 -6.98
C MET A 196 0.76 11.51 -7.78
N LEU A 197 0.53 12.81 -7.91
CA LEU A 197 -0.24 13.38 -9.01
C LEU A 197 0.69 13.44 -10.22
N VAL A 198 0.23 12.98 -11.38
CA VAL A 198 0.94 13.15 -12.64
C VAL A 198 0.11 14.07 -13.52
N LEU A 199 0.74 15.17 -13.96
CA LEU A 199 0.23 16.00 -15.03
C LEU A 199 0.99 15.67 -16.31
N LEU A 200 0.27 15.43 -17.38
CA LEU A 200 0.84 15.16 -18.70
C LEU A 200 0.37 16.24 -19.67
N ARG A 201 1.23 17.25 -19.86
CA ARG A 201 0.91 18.41 -20.68
C ARG A 201 1.10 18.13 -22.17
N GLN A 202 0.14 18.52 -23.02
CA GLN A 202 0.26 18.42 -24.46
C GLN A 202 0.98 19.65 -25.05
N GLY A 203 2.26 19.51 -25.39
CA GLY A 203 3.07 20.53 -26.07
C GLY A 203 3.11 20.36 -27.60
N SER A 204 3.81 21.28 -28.29
CA SER A 204 4.02 21.20 -29.75
C SER A 204 4.83 19.97 -30.18
N ASP A 205 5.71 19.50 -29.30
CA ASP A 205 6.64 18.40 -29.56
C ASP A 205 6.14 17.06 -28.97
N GLY A 206 4.86 17.01 -28.57
CA GLY A 206 4.25 15.87 -27.89
C GLY A 206 3.96 16.14 -26.41
N PHE A 207 3.97 15.10 -25.59
CA PHE A 207 3.56 15.18 -24.19
C PHE A 207 4.74 15.31 -23.24
N THR A 208 4.60 16.16 -22.22
CA THR A 208 5.59 16.34 -21.14
C THR A 208 4.99 15.94 -19.80
N ALA A 209 5.64 15.03 -19.08
CA ALA A 209 5.19 14.58 -17.77
C ALA A 209 5.79 15.42 -16.63
N ALA A 210 4.93 15.77 -15.69
CA ALA A 210 5.26 16.45 -14.44
C ALA A 210 4.66 15.64 -13.26
N PRO A 211 5.42 14.69 -12.68
CA PRO A 211 5.02 14.00 -11.46
C PRO A 211 5.25 14.88 -10.23
N ILE A 212 4.24 14.98 -9.37
CA ILE A 212 4.22 15.78 -8.14
C ILE A 212 3.99 14.83 -6.96
N ALA A 213 5.04 14.62 -6.17
CA ALA A 213 5.02 13.71 -5.02
C ALA A 213 4.20 14.24 -3.85
N GLY A 214 3.61 13.32 -3.08
CA GLY A 214 2.81 13.64 -1.89
C GLY A 214 1.37 14.03 -2.18
N LEU A 215 1.00 14.23 -3.45
CA LEU A 215 -0.36 14.57 -3.85
C LEU A 215 -1.09 13.36 -4.46
N SER A 216 -2.41 13.32 -4.30
CA SER A 216 -3.28 12.41 -5.03
C SER A 216 -4.50 13.14 -5.58
N LEU A 217 -4.76 12.96 -6.86
CA LEU A 217 -5.94 13.45 -7.57
C LEU A 217 -7.21 12.77 -7.07
N LEU A 218 -8.20 13.58 -6.70
CA LEU A 218 -9.55 13.17 -6.35
C LEU A 218 -10.54 13.44 -7.48
N GLY A 219 -10.33 14.50 -8.26
CA GLY A 219 -11.17 14.84 -9.40
C GLY A 219 -10.72 16.12 -10.11
N VAL A 220 -11.38 16.41 -11.23
CA VAL A 220 -11.19 17.60 -12.06
C VAL A 220 -12.57 18.23 -12.27
N ALA A 221 -12.72 19.52 -11.98
CA ALA A 221 -14.00 20.22 -12.07
C ALA A 221 -13.78 21.74 -12.19
N GLU A 222 -14.70 22.44 -12.83
CA GLU A 222 -14.84 23.90 -12.68
C GLU A 222 -15.32 24.18 -11.25
N LEU A 223 -14.52 24.89 -10.47
CA LEU A 223 -14.77 25.25 -9.08
C LEU A 223 -14.90 26.76 -8.85
N ASP A 224 -14.62 27.56 -9.89
CA ASP A 224 -14.94 28.99 -9.92
C ASP A 224 -15.78 29.35 -11.17
N ASP A 225 -15.87 30.64 -11.51
CA ASP A 225 -16.68 31.12 -12.64
C ASP A 225 -15.80 31.34 -13.90
N ASP A 226 -14.69 30.62 -14.02
CA ASP A 226 -13.81 30.63 -15.18
C ASP A 226 -13.91 29.30 -15.97
N PRO A 227 -13.68 29.30 -17.29
CA PRO A 227 -13.91 28.12 -18.12
C PRO A 227 -12.86 27.01 -17.97
N LEU A 228 -11.79 27.23 -17.19
CA LEU A 228 -10.73 26.27 -16.95
C LEU A 228 -11.07 25.43 -15.71
N PRO A 229 -10.74 24.13 -15.70
CA PRO A 229 -11.06 23.29 -14.55
C PRO A 229 -9.91 23.21 -13.54
N GLU A 230 -10.28 23.21 -12.26
CA GLU A 230 -9.39 22.99 -11.13
C GLU A 230 -9.18 21.50 -10.84
N LEU A 231 -8.05 21.21 -10.20
CA LEU A 231 -7.73 19.87 -9.69
C LEU A 231 -8.05 19.78 -8.20
N LEU A 232 -8.95 18.88 -7.81
CA LEU A 232 -9.15 18.54 -6.41
C LEU A 232 -8.13 17.47 -6.00
N VAL A 233 -7.27 17.77 -5.03
CA VAL A 233 -6.18 16.89 -4.57
C VAL A 233 -6.18 16.67 -3.07
N ARG A 234 -5.55 15.58 -2.64
CA ARG A 234 -5.21 15.28 -1.24
C ARG A 234 -3.70 15.34 -1.05
N ASP A 235 -3.24 16.07 -0.03
CA ASP A 235 -1.85 16.17 0.38
C ASP A 235 -1.55 15.21 1.54
N PHE A 236 -0.73 14.20 1.27
CA PHE A 236 -0.31 13.19 2.24
C PHE A 236 0.88 13.64 3.11
N THR A 237 1.49 14.79 2.81
CA THR A 237 2.56 15.38 3.62
C THR A 237 2.02 16.23 4.78
N GLU A 238 0.81 16.76 4.65
CA GLU A 238 0.13 17.58 5.66
C GLU A 238 -1.16 16.91 6.16
N LEU A 239 -1.03 15.82 6.94
CA LEU A 239 -2.16 15.19 7.65
C LEU A 239 -3.38 14.82 6.78
N ASN A 240 -3.22 14.61 5.46
CA ASN A 240 -4.32 14.35 4.50
C ASN A 240 -5.23 15.57 4.22
N ALA A 241 -4.71 16.79 4.27
CA ALA A 241 -5.44 17.98 3.83
C ALA A 241 -5.93 17.86 2.38
N MET A 242 -7.05 18.50 2.05
CA MET A 242 -7.56 18.60 0.68
C MET A 242 -7.31 20.01 0.14
N TRP A 243 -6.95 20.09 -1.13
CA TRP A 243 -6.64 21.33 -1.84
C TRP A 243 -7.35 21.36 -3.20
N ALA A 244 -7.72 22.55 -3.66
CA ALA A 244 -8.11 22.79 -5.04
C ALA A 244 -6.95 23.54 -5.72
N LEU A 245 -6.33 22.93 -6.73
CA LEU A 245 -5.24 23.54 -7.50
C LEU A 245 -5.81 24.24 -8.72
N GLY A 246 -5.31 25.43 -9.03
CA GLY A 246 -5.87 26.32 -10.04
C GLY A 246 -6.75 27.43 -9.43
N LEU A 247 -7.28 27.19 -8.22
CA LEU A 247 -8.13 28.15 -7.51
C LEU A 247 -7.30 29.19 -6.74
N GLY A 248 -7.17 30.38 -7.30
CA GLY A 248 -6.46 31.51 -6.67
C GLY A 248 -4.93 31.42 -6.69
N ASP A 249 -4.27 32.27 -5.90
CA ASP A 249 -2.81 32.47 -5.95
C ASP A 249 -2.05 31.88 -4.74
N ASP A 250 -2.75 31.19 -3.83
CA ASP A 250 -2.13 30.66 -2.62
C ASP A 250 -1.14 29.54 -2.99
N PRO A 251 0.16 29.67 -2.64
CA PRO A 251 1.12 28.63 -2.96
C PRO A 251 0.84 27.38 -2.13
N LEU A 252 1.06 26.21 -2.73
CA LEU A 252 1.14 24.96 -1.97
C LEU A 252 2.16 25.11 -0.84
N PRO A 253 1.87 24.61 0.37
CA PRO A 253 2.85 24.57 1.45
C PRO A 253 4.15 23.93 0.93
N PRO A 254 5.33 24.49 1.28
CA PRO A 254 6.58 23.92 0.81
C PRO A 254 6.70 22.47 1.30
N ALA A 255 6.79 21.54 0.35
CA ALA A 255 7.10 20.14 0.65
C ALA A 255 8.34 20.11 1.56
N TYR A 256 8.24 19.41 2.67
CA TYR A 256 9.30 19.35 3.69
C TYR A 256 10.58 18.79 3.06
N ALA A 257 11.48 19.64 2.56
CA ALA A 257 12.80 19.22 2.11
C ALA A 257 13.59 18.83 3.37
N PRO A 258 13.98 17.55 3.57
CA PRO A 258 14.73 17.18 4.74
C PRO A 258 16.07 17.92 4.71
N THR A 259 16.35 18.70 5.74
CA THR A 259 17.59 19.47 5.81
C THR A 259 18.74 18.50 6.11
N ALA A 260 19.57 18.17 5.11
CA ALA A 260 20.89 17.59 5.37
C ALA A 260 21.73 18.61 6.14
N GLY A 261 22.40 18.23 7.23
CA GLY A 261 23.10 19.19 8.09
C GLY A 261 23.74 18.68 9.37
N ILE A 262 23.81 17.37 9.64
CA ILE A 262 24.52 16.90 10.86
C ILE A 262 26.02 17.05 10.65
N GLU A 263 26.63 18.03 11.34
CA GLU A 263 28.07 18.23 11.31
C GLU A 263 28.81 17.06 11.99
N ALA A 264 29.90 16.60 11.39
CA ALA A 264 30.70 15.52 11.94
C ALA A 264 31.32 15.96 13.28
N PRO A 265 31.26 15.13 14.34
CA PRO A 265 31.75 15.52 15.65
C PRO A 265 33.30 15.61 15.65
N PRO A 266 33.92 16.32 16.62
CA PRO A 266 35.36 16.58 16.66
C PRO A 266 36.25 15.33 16.67
N GLU A 267 35.71 14.19 17.08
CA GLU A 267 36.35 12.87 17.09
C GLU A 267 36.57 12.31 15.69
N VAL A 268 35.79 12.76 14.70
CA VAL A 268 35.93 12.41 13.28
C VAL A 268 36.93 13.37 12.65
N ARG A 269 38.19 12.95 12.57
CA ARG A 269 39.34 13.83 12.32
C ARG A 269 39.88 13.72 10.90
N THR A 270 39.89 12.51 10.34
CA THR A 270 40.41 12.27 8.99
C THR A 270 39.50 12.92 7.94
N THR A 271 40.09 13.36 6.83
CA THR A 271 39.32 13.99 5.74
C THR A 271 38.32 12.98 5.17
N GLU A 272 38.78 11.75 4.97
CA GLU A 272 38.00 10.63 4.43
C GLU A 272 36.81 10.28 5.32
N ALA A 273 36.97 10.25 6.65
CA ALA A 273 35.85 9.98 7.55
C ALA A 273 34.82 11.12 7.57
N ARG A 274 35.25 12.39 7.47
CA ARG A 274 34.33 13.53 7.36
C ARG A 274 33.57 13.54 6.04
N GLU A 275 34.20 13.14 4.95
CA GLU A 275 33.53 13.01 3.65
C GLU A 275 32.48 11.89 3.67
N ASN A 276 32.82 10.73 4.24
CA ASN A 276 31.88 9.63 4.44
C ASN A 276 30.69 10.04 5.32
N TRP A 277 30.94 10.80 6.39
CA TRP A 277 29.88 11.35 7.24
C TRP A 277 28.90 12.23 6.45
N ARG A 278 29.41 13.26 5.74
CA ARG A 278 28.56 14.18 4.94
C ARG A 278 27.81 13.45 3.83
N ARG A 279 28.42 12.42 3.25
CA ARG A 279 27.75 11.60 2.24
C ARG A 279 26.59 10.80 2.83
N ALA A 280 26.81 10.15 3.98
CA ALA A 280 25.76 9.42 4.68
C ALA A 280 24.60 10.34 5.08
N ASP A 281 24.90 11.53 5.61
CA ASP A 281 23.90 12.54 5.99
C ASP A 281 23.03 12.98 4.79
N ARG A 282 23.64 13.25 3.63
CA ARG A 282 22.90 13.57 2.40
C ARG A 282 22.02 12.40 1.93
N LEU A 283 22.54 11.18 1.96
CA LEU A 283 21.76 10.00 1.57
C LEU A 283 20.55 9.81 2.50
N ALA A 284 20.73 9.97 3.81
CA ALA A 284 19.66 9.90 4.79
C ALA A 284 18.59 10.98 4.53
N ALA A 285 18.99 12.20 4.19
CA ALA A 285 18.07 13.28 3.82
C ALA A 285 17.25 13.00 2.55
N PHE A 286 17.72 12.13 1.66
CA PHE A 286 16.95 11.63 0.50
C PHE A 286 16.12 10.37 0.81
N GLY A 287 15.97 10.00 2.09
CA GLY A 287 15.24 8.80 2.49
C GLY A 287 16.04 7.49 2.34
N LEU A 288 17.32 7.55 1.99
CA LEU A 288 18.18 6.38 1.76
C LEU A 288 18.94 5.95 3.02
N ALA A 289 18.24 5.85 4.16
CA ALA A 289 18.85 5.60 5.48
C ALA A 289 19.66 4.29 5.55
N SER A 290 19.15 3.19 4.94
CA SER A 290 19.87 1.90 4.94
C SER A 290 21.21 1.98 4.20
N THR A 291 21.21 2.60 3.01
CA THR A 291 22.43 2.84 2.22
C THR A 291 23.42 3.77 2.94
N ALA A 292 22.91 4.81 3.60
CA ALA A 292 23.72 5.72 4.42
C ALA A 292 24.39 4.96 5.58
N ALA A 293 23.63 4.15 6.31
CA ALA A 293 24.12 3.35 7.43
C ALA A 293 25.22 2.36 7.00
N ALA A 294 24.98 1.61 5.92
CA ALA A 294 25.94 0.65 5.38
C ALA A 294 27.25 1.30 4.94
N SER A 295 27.17 2.47 4.30
CA SER A 295 28.36 3.23 3.91
C SER A 295 29.19 3.67 5.13
N LEU A 296 28.54 4.09 6.21
CA LEU A 296 29.22 4.57 7.41
C LEU A 296 29.77 3.43 8.26
N ASP A 297 29.05 2.30 8.38
CA ASP A 297 29.52 1.05 8.99
C ASP A 297 30.79 0.54 8.30
N ALA A 298 30.83 0.54 6.97
CA ALA A 298 32.05 0.19 6.23
C ALA A 298 33.23 1.11 6.60
N ALA A 299 32.99 2.41 6.75
CA ALA A 299 34.02 3.37 7.15
C ALA A 299 34.55 3.13 8.57
N THR A 300 33.76 2.53 9.47
CA THR A 300 34.25 2.15 10.82
C THR A 300 35.41 1.15 10.75
N ARG A 301 35.45 0.28 9.73
CA ARG A 301 36.50 -0.74 9.57
C ARG A 301 37.80 -0.17 9.03
N LEU A 302 37.73 1.02 8.42
CA LEU A 302 38.86 1.70 7.79
C LEU A 302 39.54 2.71 8.71
N SER A 303 38.93 3.05 9.84
CA SER A 303 39.51 3.99 10.82
C SER A 303 40.37 3.25 11.86
N ASP A 304 41.60 3.71 12.06
CA ASP A 304 42.50 3.15 13.07
C ASP A 304 42.24 3.71 14.48
N ALA A 305 41.70 4.94 14.55
CA ALA A 305 41.47 5.64 15.81
C ALA A 305 40.20 5.14 16.52
N ARG A 306 40.34 4.69 17.78
CA ARG A 306 39.22 4.14 18.56
C ARG A 306 38.06 5.13 18.76
N SER A 307 38.36 6.42 18.95
CA SER A 307 37.35 7.47 19.14
C SER A 307 36.58 7.76 17.84
N GLU A 308 37.29 7.83 16.71
CA GLU A 308 36.69 8.04 15.38
C GLU A 308 35.81 6.85 14.99
N ARG A 309 36.28 5.62 15.18
CA ARG A 309 35.47 4.40 15.00
C ARG A 309 34.20 4.41 15.82
N ARG A 310 34.28 4.79 17.10
CA ARG A 310 33.11 4.88 17.98
C ARG A 310 32.09 5.91 17.48
N ALA A 311 32.54 7.10 17.04
CA ALA A 311 31.66 8.13 16.52
C ALA A 311 30.97 7.70 15.22
N LEU A 312 31.72 7.10 14.29
CA LEU A 312 31.17 6.56 13.04
C LEU A 312 30.18 5.43 13.30
N ALA A 313 30.49 4.50 14.22
CA ALA A 313 29.62 3.38 14.56
C ALA A 313 28.32 3.85 15.24
N ALA A 314 28.38 4.85 16.11
CA ALA A 314 27.21 5.43 16.76
C ALA A 314 26.24 6.03 15.72
N TYR A 315 26.75 6.84 14.78
CA TYR A 315 25.88 7.43 13.76
C TYR A 315 25.38 6.37 12.75
N ALA A 316 26.20 5.37 12.42
CA ALA A 316 25.74 4.24 11.61
C ALA A 316 24.60 3.48 12.29
N ALA A 317 24.69 3.27 13.61
CA ALA A 317 23.64 2.62 14.40
C ALA A 317 22.34 3.43 14.40
N GLU A 318 22.41 4.75 14.56
CA GLU A 318 21.25 5.65 14.46
C GLU A 318 20.58 5.57 13.07
N LEU A 319 21.38 5.52 12.00
CA LEU A 319 20.88 5.37 10.64
C LEU A 319 20.26 3.98 10.38
N TYR A 320 20.84 2.90 10.90
CA TYR A 320 20.22 1.57 10.83
C TYR A 320 18.89 1.53 11.59
N ALA A 321 18.83 2.15 12.77
CA ALA A 321 17.61 2.27 13.55
C ALA A 321 16.52 3.06 12.80
N ALA A 322 16.90 4.16 12.13
CA ALA A 322 16.01 4.93 11.27
C ALA A 322 15.54 4.14 10.04
N ALA A 323 16.40 3.28 9.49
CA ALA A 323 16.09 2.37 8.38
C ALA A 323 15.27 1.13 8.80
N GLY A 324 14.98 0.95 10.09
CA GLY A 324 14.24 -0.20 10.62
C GLY A 324 15.07 -1.47 10.88
N ASP A 325 16.40 -1.44 10.68
CA ASP A 325 17.30 -2.54 11.04
C ASP A 325 17.78 -2.40 12.50
N ASP A 326 16.85 -2.58 13.43
CA ASP A 326 17.09 -2.40 14.86
C ASP A 326 18.11 -3.40 15.42
N ARG A 327 18.23 -4.61 14.85
CA ARG A 327 19.23 -5.60 15.30
C ARG A 327 20.63 -5.10 14.98
N ARG A 328 20.86 -4.69 13.73
CA ARG A 328 22.16 -4.15 13.31
C ARG A 328 22.51 -2.87 14.05
N ALA A 329 21.52 -2.02 14.32
CA ALA A 329 21.71 -0.85 15.15
C ALA A 329 22.22 -1.20 16.56
N LEU A 330 21.57 -2.15 17.25
CA LEU A 330 21.99 -2.59 18.59
C LEU A 330 23.38 -3.22 18.63
N ASP A 331 23.80 -3.93 17.58
CA ASP A 331 25.15 -4.48 17.46
C ASP A 331 26.22 -3.39 17.34
N LEU A 332 25.88 -2.23 16.79
CA LEU A 332 26.81 -1.13 16.49
C LEU A 332 26.84 -0.04 17.55
N PHE A 333 25.79 0.11 18.36
CA PHE A 333 25.78 1.10 19.44
C PHE A 333 26.95 0.85 20.41
N PRO A 334 27.73 1.89 20.77
CA PRO A 334 28.91 1.72 21.60
C PRO A 334 28.54 1.24 23.01
N GLN A 335 29.31 0.28 23.52
CA GLN A 335 29.20 -0.21 24.90
C GLN A 335 30.43 0.22 25.73
N PRO A 336 30.26 0.70 26.98
CA PRO A 336 28.98 1.12 27.57
C PRO A 336 28.39 2.33 26.81
N LEU A 337 27.06 2.45 26.81
CA LEU A 337 26.38 3.66 26.33
C LEU A 337 26.84 4.86 27.16
N ASP A 338 26.98 6.00 26.51
CA ASP A 338 27.19 7.27 27.19
C ASP A 338 25.86 7.85 27.69
N ASP A 339 25.96 8.96 28.43
CA ASP A 339 24.81 9.67 29.00
C ASP A 339 24.12 10.58 27.99
N ASP A 340 24.41 10.42 26.69
CA ASP A 340 23.74 11.16 25.62
C ASP A 340 22.25 10.75 25.56
N PRO A 341 21.31 11.69 25.85
CA PRO A 341 19.88 11.37 25.87
C PRO A 341 19.35 10.92 24.50
N HIS A 342 19.89 11.45 23.39
CA HIS A 342 19.46 11.07 22.04
C HIS A 342 19.90 9.66 21.71
N ARG A 343 21.12 9.28 22.07
CA ARG A 343 21.60 7.91 21.83
C ARG A 343 20.87 6.89 22.69
N ARG A 344 20.60 7.23 23.96
CA ARG A 344 19.75 6.41 24.84
C ARG A 344 18.33 6.28 24.29
N ALA A 345 17.76 7.36 23.74
CA ALA A 345 16.48 7.33 23.03
C ALA A 345 16.51 6.35 21.85
N ALA A 346 17.55 6.42 21.02
CA ALA A 346 17.69 5.57 19.85
C ALA A 346 17.83 4.09 20.21
N VAL A 347 18.61 3.76 21.24
CA VAL A 347 18.75 2.39 21.76
C VAL A 347 17.46 1.89 22.39
N ALA A 348 16.86 2.68 23.29
CA ALA A 348 15.57 2.33 23.89
C ALA A 348 14.51 2.14 22.80
N GLY A 349 14.52 2.97 21.77
CA GLY A 349 13.63 2.85 20.64
C GLY A 349 13.84 1.59 19.81
N ALA A 350 15.08 1.21 19.51
CA ALA A 350 15.40 -0.04 18.84
C ALA A 350 14.97 -1.26 19.68
N LEU A 351 15.21 -1.22 21.00
CA LEU A 351 14.77 -2.25 21.93
C LEU A 351 13.24 -2.36 21.98
N ILE A 352 12.52 -1.23 22.06
CA ILE A 352 11.06 -1.17 22.00
C ILE A 352 10.57 -1.83 20.73
N ARG A 353 11.10 -1.46 19.56
CA ARG A 353 10.69 -2.04 18.27
C ARG A 353 10.97 -3.54 18.20
N LEU A 354 12.06 -4.01 18.82
CA LEU A 354 12.38 -5.45 18.97
C LEU A 354 11.61 -6.16 20.10
N GLY A 355 10.81 -5.44 20.88
CA GLY A 355 10.00 -6.03 21.95
C GLY A 355 10.71 -6.29 23.26
N ARG A 356 11.90 -5.74 23.40
CA ARG A 356 12.75 -5.85 24.56
C ARG A 356 12.40 -4.72 25.53
N TYR A 357 11.13 -4.63 25.92
CA TYR A 357 10.59 -3.53 26.74
C TYR A 357 11.27 -3.41 28.11
N ARG A 358 11.66 -4.54 28.71
CA ARG A 358 12.43 -4.54 29.96
C ARG A 358 13.79 -3.87 29.80
N GLU A 359 14.51 -4.24 28.76
CA GLU A 359 15.83 -3.65 28.49
C GLU A 359 15.69 -2.19 28.09
N ALA A 360 14.66 -1.83 27.32
CA ALA A 360 14.35 -0.44 27.03
C ALA A 360 14.08 0.37 28.30
N LYS A 361 13.31 -0.20 29.25
CA LYS A 361 13.05 0.38 30.57
C LYS A 361 14.36 0.60 31.34
N GLU A 362 15.29 -0.36 31.31
CA GLU A 362 16.59 -0.24 31.95
C GLU A 362 17.46 0.87 31.34
N ILE A 363 17.43 1.05 30.01
CA ILE A 363 18.19 2.11 29.32
C ILE A 363 17.69 3.51 29.71
N VAL A 364 16.38 3.67 29.90
CA VAL A 364 15.77 4.97 30.24
C VAL A 364 15.65 5.21 31.75
N ALA A 365 15.91 4.19 32.57
CA ALA A 365 15.88 4.33 34.02
C ALA A 365 16.99 5.30 34.49
N GLY A 366 16.59 6.31 35.26
CA GLY A 366 17.53 7.28 35.85
C GLY A 366 18.01 8.39 34.91
N VAL A 367 17.34 8.63 33.79
CA VAL A 367 17.61 9.81 32.93
C VAL A 367 16.77 10.99 33.44
N ASP A 368 17.41 12.12 33.76
CA ASP A 368 16.76 13.33 34.31
C ASP A 368 15.71 13.94 33.34
N ALA A 369 15.92 13.78 32.03
CA ALA A 369 15.00 14.15 30.97
C ALA A 369 14.67 12.91 30.13
N PRO A 370 13.51 12.27 30.32
CA PRO A 370 13.19 11.02 29.64
C PRO A 370 13.19 11.22 28.12
N PRO A 371 13.84 10.31 27.37
CA PRO A 371 13.94 10.44 25.93
C PRO A 371 12.55 10.34 25.25
N HIS A 372 12.40 10.98 24.10
CA HIS A 372 11.26 10.70 23.21
C HIS A 372 11.38 9.26 22.69
N LEU A 373 10.43 8.41 23.08
CA LEU A 373 10.40 7.01 22.65
C LEU A 373 9.58 6.86 21.35
N PRO A 374 9.91 5.87 20.50
CA PRO A 374 9.09 5.55 19.34
C PRO A 374 7.71 5.03 19.73
N ASP A 375 6.84 4.92 18.74
CA ASP A 375 5.46 4.45 18.88
C ASP A 375 4.64 5.31 19.86
N GLN A 376 5.06 6.56 20.07
CA GLN A 376 4.49 7.47 21.06
C GLN A 376 4.45 6.89 22.48
N LEU A 377 5.33 5.95 22.84
CA LEU A 377 5.39 5.45 24.23
C LEU A 377 5.97 6.50 25.17
N ARG A 378 5.57 6.48 26.46
CA ARG A 378 6.28 7.16 27.55
C ARG A 378 6.97 6.13 28.42
N VAL A 379 7.86 6.60 29.29
CA VAL A 379 8.49 5.76 30.30
C VAL A 379 7.45 5.08 31.20
N GLU A 380 6.35 5.75 31.57
CA GLU A 380 5.28 5.11 32.36
C GLU A 380 4.60 3.96 31.61
N ASP A 381 4.40 4.10 30.29
CA ASP A 381 3.84 3.03 29.46
C ASP A 381 4.78 1.82 29.41
N LEU A 382 6.09 2.05 29.31
CA LEU A 382 7.11 1.00 29.36
C LEU A 382 7.03 0.17 30.64
N GLU A 383 6.71 0.79 31.77
CA GLU A 383 6.57 0.04 33.02
C GLU A 383 5.41 -0.95 32.95
N ARG A 384 4.29 -0.57 32.34
CA ARG A 384 3.10 -1.41 32.22
C ARG A 384 3.29 -2.52 31.17
N VAL A 385 3.94 -2.24 30.04
CA VAL A 385 4.18 -3.26 28.99
C VAL A 385 5.37 -4.18 29.30
N ALA A 386 6.32 -3.76 30.14
CA ALA A 386 7.43 -4.60 30.57
C ALA A 386 7.09 -5.54 31.74
N ASP A 387 5.90 -5.40 32.34
CA ASP A 387 5.42 -6.22 33.45
C ASP A 387 5.03 -7.63 32.97
N ASP A 388 5.84 -8.63 33.33
CA ASP A 388 5.61 -10.03 32.98
C ASP A 388 4.29 -10.58 33.56
N HIS A 389 3.76 -10.01 34.64
CA HIS A 389 2.50 -10.45 35.22
C HIS A 389 1.29 -10.09 34.35
N ARG A 390 1.46 -9.13 33.44
CA ARG A 390 0.42 -8.68 32.49
C ARG A 390 0.61 -9.29 31.10
N ARG A 391 1.71 -10.00 30.89
CA ARG A 391 2.04 -10.64 29.62
C ARG A 391 1.36 -12.01 29.52
N VAL A 392 0.57 -12.18 28.48
CA VAL A 392 0.11 -13.50 28.03
C VAL A 392 1.02 -13.92 26.89
N THR A 393 1.55 -15.14 26.92
CA THR A 393 2.38 -15.67 25.83
C THR A 393 1.91 -17.07 25.52
N PHE A 394 1.61 -17.31 24.25
CA PHE A 394 1.15 -18.61 23.81
C PHE A 394 2.34 -19.48 23.42
N ASP A 395 2.68 -20.38 24.34
CA ASP A 395 3.68 -21.43 24.15
C ASP A 395 2.97 -22.71 23.69
N PHE A 396 3.10 -23.04 22.41
CA PHE A 396 2.51 -24.24 21.82
C PHE A 396 3.33 -25.51 22.11
N SER A 397 4.32 -25.46 23.00
CA SER A 397 4.95 -26.65 23.61
C SER A 397 4.17 -27.18 24.83
N ARG A 398 3.15 -26.45 25.31
CA ARG A 398 2.32 -26.84 26.49
C ARG A 398 0.83 -26.82 26.18
N SER A 399 0.01 -27.27 27.14
CA SER A 399 -1.44 -27.12 27.04
C SER A 399 -1.82 -25.64 27.02
N LEU A 400 -2.74 -25.27 26.14
CA LEU A 400 -3.27 -23.90 26.06
C LEU A 400 -4.11 -23.56 27.30
N ASP A 401 -4.24 -22.26 27.57
CA ASP A 401 -5.13 -21.73 28.61
C ASP A 401 -6.57 -22.28 28.39
N PRO A 402 -7.23 -22.83 29.42
CA PRO A 402 -8.56 -23.41 29.27
C PRO A 402 -9.65 -22.40 28.89
N ARG A 403 -9.37 -21.09 28.95
CA ARG A 403 -10.26 -20.03 28.47
C ARG A 403 -10.34 -19.94 26.94
N TRP A 404 -9.45 -20.61 26.21
CA TRP A 404 -9.53 -20.66 24.76
C TRP A 404 -10.80 -21.39 24.30
N GLU A 405 -11.52 -20.75 23.38
CA GLU A 405 -12.61 -21.35 22.63
C GLU A 405 -12.15 -21.65 21.20
N PHE A 406 -12.53 -22.81 20.67
CA PHE A 406 -12.18 -23.23 19.30
C PHE A 406 -13.46 -23.50 18.50
N PRO A 407 -14.10 -22.46 17.92
CA PRO A 407 -15.33 -22.63 17.17
C PRO A 407 -15.17 -23.51 15.92
N ASP A 408 -14.00 -23.51 15.29
CA ASP A 408 -13.64 -24.43 14.22
C ASP A 408 -12.39 -25.25 14.59
N PRO A 409 -12.53 -26.37 15.34
CA PRO A 409 -11.39 -27.16 15.77
C PRO A 409 -10.69 -27.91 14.63
N LEU A 410 -11.31 -28.01 13.44
CA LEU A 410 -10.69 -28.65 12.27
C LEU A 410 -9.72 -27.72 11.53
N GLY A 411 -9.84 -26.42 11.78
CA GLY A 411 -8.94 -25.40 11.27
C GLY A 411 -7.65 -25.25 12.08
N LEU A 412 -7.46 -25.99 13.18
CA LEU A 412 -6.25 -25.91 14.01
C LEU A 412 -5.62 -27.27 14.24
N ARG A 413 -4.31 -27.32 14.16
CA ARG A 413 -3.50 -28.49 14.53
C ARG A 413 -2.26 -28.02 15.27
N ARG A 414 -2.02 -28.58 16.45
CA ARG A 414 -0.75 -28.37 17.16
C ARG A 414 0.35 -29.23 16.55
N ASP A 415 1.51 -28.65 16.30
CA ASP A 415 2.72 -29.37 15.91
C ASP A 415 3.72 -29.40 17.08
N PRO A 416 3.86 -30.54 17.78
CA PRO A 416 4.73 -30.63 18.95
C PRO A 416 6.22 -30.74 18.57
N THR A 417 6.56 -30.93 17.30
CA THR A 417 7.97 -31.03 16.88
C THR A 417 8.55 -29.66 16.51
N ALA A 418 7.70 -28.78 15.99
CA ALA A 418 8.06 -27.40 15.66
C ALA A 418 7.68 -26.40 16.77
N ASP A 419 6.99 -26.85 17.83
CA ASP A 419 6.39 -25.99 18.87
C ASP A 419 5.49 -24.89 18.27
N THR A 420 4.70 -25.24 17.24
CA THR A 420 3.81 -24.31 16.53
C THR A 420 2.34 -24.73 16.58
N LEU A 421 1.46 -23.75 16.36
CA LEU A 421 0.06 -23.98 16.05
C LEU A 421 -0.17 -23.76 14.55
N VAL A 422 -0.51 -24.83 13.85
CA VAL A 422 -0.86 -24.79 12.43
C VAL A 422 -2.33 -24.39 12.29
N LEU A 423 -2.56 -23.30 11.58
CA LEU A 423 -3.85 -22.69 11.29
C LEU A 423 -4.17 -22.92 9.81
N ARG A 424 -5.36 -23.47 9.53
CA ARG A 424 -5.91 -23.60 8.18
C ARG A 424 -7.10 -22.66 8.06
N ALA A 425 -6.82 -21.44 7.65
CA ALA A 425 -7.84 -20.43 7.42
C ALA A 425 -8.49 -20.66 6.06
N ARG A 426 -9.67 -21.30 6.06
CA ARG A 426 -10.48 -21.55 4.86
C ARG A 426 -11.42 -20.40 4.62
N GLN A 427 -11.81 -20.11 3.39
CA GLN A 427 -12.83 -19.11 3.04
C GLN A 427 -14.20 -19.37 3.66
N ARG A 428 -14.30 -19.06 4.93
CA ARG A 428 -15.54 -18.89 5.67
C ARG A 428 -15.17 -17.87 6.72
N ALA A 429 -15.84 -16.72 6.69
CA ALA A 429 -15.72 -15.68 7.71
C ALA A 429 -16.07 -16.25 9.10
N ALA A 430 -15.12 -16.95 9.71
CA ALA A 430 -15.36 -17.83 10.83
C ALA A 430 -14.15 -17.76 11.77
N PRO A 431 -14.41 -17.59 13.06
CA PRO A 431 -13.37 -17.70 14.09
C PRO A 431 -12.82 -19.12 14.11
N LEU A 432 -11.49 -19.22 14.08
CA LEU A 432 -10.74 -20.45 14.33
C LEU A 432 -10.57 -20.62 15.84
N ALA A 433 -10.14 -19.56 16.52
CA ALA A 433 -9.91 -19.56 17.95
C ALA A 433 -10.22 -18.19 18.57
N ARG A 434 -10.67 -18.21 19.83
CA ARG A 434 -11.00 -17.02 20.61
C ARG A 434 -10.44 -17.14 22.02
N LEU A 435 -9.94 -16.04 22.55
CA LEU A 435 -9.55 -15.92 23.95
C LEU A 435 -10.19 -14.67 24.55
N PRO A 436 -11.04 -14.82 25.58
CA PRO A 436 -11.54 -13.70 26.36
C PRO A 436 -10.40 -12.98 27.10
N LEU A 437 -10.39 -11.66 26.99
CA LEU A 437 -9.42 -10.76 27.62
C LEU A 437 -10.16 -9.75 28.49
N ASP A 438 -9.64 -9.52 29.70
CA ASP A 438 -10.03 -8.38 30.51
C ASP A 438 -8.90 -7.34 30.45
N TRP A 439 -9.20 -6.17 29.91
CA TRP A 439 -8.20 -5.12 29.70
C TRP A 439 -8.50 -3.89 30.55
N ASP A 440 -7.47 -3.37 31.20
CA ASP A 440 -7.54 -2.23 32.12
C ASP A 440 -7.55 -0.86 31.43
N GLY A 441 -7.54 -0.83 30.09
CA GLY A 441 -7.48 0.38 29.27
C GLY A 441 -6.08 1.00 29.15
N GLY A 442 -5.04 0.36 29.72
CA GLY A 442 -3.66 0.80 29.58
C GLY A 442 -3.04 0.43 28.21
N PRO A 443 -1.74 0.70 28.00
CA PRO A 443 -1.04 0.27 26.79
C PRO A 443 -1.20 -1.22 26.51
N LEU A 444 -1.44 -1.58 25.25
CA LEU A 444 -1.59 -2.97 24.82
C LEU A 444 -0.65 -3.24 23.65
N VAL A 445 0.02 -4.39 23.68
CA VAL A 445 0.90 -4.85 22.60
C VAL A 445 0.45 -6.25 22.18
N LEU A 446 0.12 -6.39 20.89
CA LEU A 446 -0.06 -7.67 20.22
C LEU A 446 1.21 -7.97 19.41
N ASP A 447 1.81 -9.13 19.61
CA ASP A 447 3.06 -9.50 18.97
C ASP A 447 3.00 -10.95 18.48
N ALA A 448 3.11 -11.14 17.17
CA ALA A 448 2.98 -12.44 16.54
C ALA A 448 4.21 -12.79 15.70
N ALA A 449 4.73 -14.00 15.89
CA ALA A 449 5.69 -14.62 14.98
C ALA A 449 5.03 -15.80 14.29
N LEU A 450 4.89 -15.73 12.97
CA LEU A 450 4.19 -16.72 12.16
C LEU A 450 4.89 -16.95 10.84
N ALA A 451 4.58 -18.08 10.20
CA ALA A 451 5.00 -18.36 8.85
C ALA A 451 3.83 -18.81 7.99
N VAL A 452 3.67 -18.21 6.83
CA VAL A 452 2.77 -18.72 5.81
C VAL A 452 3.51 -19.84 5.09
N VAL A 453 2.93 -21.05 5.07
CA VAL A 453 3.56 -22.26 4.48
C VAL A 453 2.78 -22.81 3.29
N HIS A 454 1.53 -22.41 3.12
CA HIS A 454 0.73 -22.71 1.94
C HIS A 454 -0.24 -21.59 1.64
N SER A 455 -0.37 -21.25 0.35
CA SER A 455 -1.02 -20.02 -0.11
C SER A 455 -1.92 -20.29 -1.29
N GLU A 456 -3.23 -20.16 -1.12
CA GLU A 456 -4.18 -20.15 -2.23
C GLU A 456 -4.75 -18.75 -2.42
N PHE A 457 -5.17 -18.42 -3.65
CA PHE A 457 -5.74 -17.11 -3.96
C PHE A 457 -6.90 -16.76 -3.03
N ALA A 458 -6.93 -15.50 -2.58
CA ALA A 458 -7.93 -15.01 -1.65
C ALA A 458 -7.97 -15.72 -0.27
N GLY A 459 -6.98 -16.57 0.03
CA GLY A 459 -6.75 -17.08 1.38
C GLY A 459 -6.43 -15.92 2.31
N THR A 460 -7.15 -15.84 3.44
CA THR A 460 -7.00 -14.75 4.40
C THR A 460 -7.02 -15.23 5.85
N LEU A 461 -6.15 -14.63 6.67
CA LEU A 461 -6.10 -14.82 8.12
C LEU A 461 -6.13 -13.45 8.80
N ASP A 462 -7.03 -13.28 9.76
CA ASP A 462 -7.12 -12.11 10.61
C ASP A 462 -6.76 -12.51 12.04
N VAL A 463 -5.87 -11.74 12.67
CA VAL A 463 -5.60 -11.83 14.12
C VAL A 463 -5.93 -10.47 14.71
N ALA A 464 -7.03 -10.41 15.46
CA ALA A 464 -7.60 -9.15 15.91
C ALA A 464 -8.09 -9.20 17.36
N ILE A 465 -7.97 -8.07 18.04
CA ILE A 465 -8.67 -7.77 19.28
C ILE A 465 -10.01 -7.15 18.90
N ARG A 466 -11.08 -7.74 19.42
CA ARG A 466 -12.46 -7.32 19.18
C ARG A 466 -13.13 -6.84 20.44
N ALA A 467 -13.95 -5.81 20.30
CA ALA A 467 -14.87 -5.39 21.35
C ALA A 467 -16.07 -6.35 21.45
N ALA A 468 -16.88 -6.18 22.50
CA ALA A 468 -18.04 -7.03 22.77
C ALA A 468 -19.12 -6.98 21.67
N ASP A 469 -19.19 -5.89 20.90
CA ASP A 469 -20.08 -5.74 19.74
C ASP A 469 -19.55 -6.42 18.46
N GLY A 470 -18.35 -7.00 18.52
CA GLY A 470 -17.68 -7.67 17.41
C GLY A 470 -16.80 -6.75 16.55
N SER A 471 -16.80 -5.44 16.79
CA SER A 471 -15.97 -4.49 16.05
C SER A 471 -14.47 -4.80 16.22
N ARG A 472 -13.68 -4.58 15.16
CA ARG A 472 -12.22 -4.78 15.20
C ARG A 472 -11.57 -3.55 15.76
N ILE A 473 -10.85 -3.72 16.86
CA ILE A 473 -10.17 -2.61 17.53
C ILE A 473 -8.74 -2.49 17.02
N ALA A 474 -8.03 -3.61 17.01
CA ALA A 474 -6.63 -3.65 16.62
C ALA A 474 -6.23 -5.04 16.17
N GLY A 475 -5.22 -5.16 15.32
CA GLY A 475 -4.76 -6.44 14.83
C GLY A 475 -3.99 -6.33 13.54
N PHE A 476 -3.78 -7.47 12.91
CA PHE A 476 -3.20 -7.57 11.59
C PHE A 476 -3.93 -8.63 10.78
N TRP A 477 -3.76 -8.55 9.46
CA TRP A 477 -4.33 -9.48 8.51
C TRP A 477 -3.25 -9.92 7.52
N ILE A 478 -3.40 -11.13 7.01
CA ILE A 478 -2.62 -11.68 5.90
C ILE A 478 -3.60 -12.06 4.81
N SER A 479 -3.33 -11.66 3.57
CA SER A 479 -4.09 -12.09 2.41
C SER A 479 -3.18 -12.48 1.26
N VAL A 480 -3.56 -13.51 0.53
CA VAL A 480 -2.92 -13.83 -0.74
C VAL A 480 -3.69 -13.14 -1.86
N ARG A 481 -2.97 -12.35 -2.66
CA ARG A 481 -3.47 -11.71 -3.88
C ARG A 481 -2.67 -12.20 -5.09
N GLY A 482 -3.04 -11.71 -6.26
CA GLY A 482 -2.42 -12.02 -7.54
C GLY A 482 -3.32 -12.87 -8.42
N GLY A 483 -2.77 -13.32 -9.54
CA GLY A 483 -3.41 -14.23 -10.48
C GLY A 483 -2.39 -14.72 -11.50
N GLY A 484 -2.81 -15.57 -12.43
CA GLY A 484 -1.90 -15.94 -13.51
C GLY A 484 -0.66 -16.72 -13.11
N GLU A 485 -0.79 -17.58 -12.09
CA GLU A 485 0.32 -18.28 -11.39
C GLU A 485 1.25 -17.40 -10.56
N LEU A 486 0.98 -16.09 -10.48
CA LEU A 486 1.72 -15.18 -9.62
C LEU A 486 0.92 -14.92 -8.34
N TYR A 487 1.56 -15.22 -7.21
CA TYR A 487 1.00 -15.04 -5.89
C TYR A 487 1.73 -13.91 -5.19
N GLU A 488 0.99 -13.10 -4.44
CA GLU A 488 1.56 -12.05 -3.60
C GLU A 488 0.95 -12.17 -2.20
N HIS A 489 1.81 -12.31 -1.19
CA HIS A 489 1.37 -12.13 0.18
C HIS A 489 1.29 -10.66 0.50
N GLN A 490 0.13 -10.22 0.95
CA GLN A 490 -0.04 -8.93 1.57
C GLN A 490 -0.27 -9.13 3.05
N ILE A 491 0.49 -8.41 3.86
CA ILE A 491 0.27 -8.31 5.29
C ILE A 491 -0.04 -6.87 5.63
N GLY A 492 -1.03 -6.64 6.49
CA GLY A 492 -1.47 -5.31 6.81
C GLY A 492 -2.11 -5.20 8.18
N CYS A 493 -2.48 -3.98 8.54
CA CYS A 493 -3.01 -3.67 9.87
C CYS A 493 -4.53 -3.63 9.85
N LEU A 494 -5.12 -4.03 10.98
CA LEU A 494 -6.53 -3.86 11.33
C LEU A 494 -6.56 -2.85 12.47
N LEU A 495 -6.95 -1.60 12.23
CA LEU A 495 -6.97 -0.57 13.27
C LEU A 495 -8.28 0.22 13.19
N ASN A 496 -9.27 -0.16 14.00
CA ASN A 496 -10.66 0.31 13.92
C ASN A 496 -11.31 0.01 12.54
N ASP A 497 -12.60 -0.34 12.50
CA ASP A 497 -13.31 -0.65 11.26
C ASP A 497 -13.44 0.56 10.30
N SER A 498 -13.07 1.75 10.75
CA SER A 498 -13.19 3.04 10.04
C SER A 498 -11.87 3.58 9.47
N VAL A 499 -10.72 2.95 9.75
CA VAL A 499 -9.43 3.35 9.18
C VAL A 499 -8.99 2.29 8.18
N GLY A 500 -8.80 2.71 6.92
CA GLY A 500 -8.50 1.81 5.81
C GLY A 500 -7.34 0.86 6.09
N HIS A 501 -7.36 -0.29 5.43
CA HIS A 501 -6.33 -1.32 5.53
C HIS A 501 -4.98 -0.79 5.03
N GLY A 502 -4.07 -0.48 5.96
CA GLY A 502 -2.68 -0.20 5.63
C GLY A 502 -1.94 -1.50 5.32
N ILE A 503 -1.40 -1.64 4.11
CA ILE A 503 -0.50 -2.73 3.75
C ILE A 503 0.88 -2.41 4.33
N LEU A 504 1.41 -3.33 5.14
CA LEU A 504 2.75 -3.27 5.72
C LEU A 504 3.79 -3.78 4.73
N ALA A 505 3.50 -4.90 4.08
CA ALA A 505 4.36 -5.46 3.06
C ALA A 505 3.54 -6.25 2.04
N ALA A 506 4.04 -6.24 0.80
CA ALA A 506 3.57 -7.04 -0.31
C ALA A 506 4.76 -7.84 -0.84
N ARG A 507 4.67 -9.17 -0.86
CA ARG A 507 5.78 -10.04 -1.27
C ARG A 507 5.33 -11.00 -2.36
N PRO A 508 5.89 -10.93 -3.57
CA PRO A 508 5.63 -11.92 -4.60
C PRO A 508 6.23 -13.27 -4.18
N LEU A 509 5.53 -14.34 -4.52
CA LEU A 509 5.96 -15.72 -4.32
C LEU A 509 6.25 -16.37 -5.66
N THR A 510 7.17 -17.32 -5.61
CA THR A 510 7.49 -18.19 -6.74
C THR A 510 6.54 -19.39 -6.85
N THR A 511 6.01 -19.87 -5.72
CA THR A 511 5.14 -21.06 -5.62
C THR A 511 4.13 -20.90 -4.47
N VAL A 512 3.06 -21.71 -4.47
CA VAL A 512 2.05 -21.68 -3.38
C VAL A 512 2.59 -22.24 -2.07
N GLU A 513 3.63 -23.06 -2.12
CA GLU A 513 4.33 -23.66 -0.98
C GLU A 513 5.53 -22.83 -0.51
N GLU A 514 5.78 -21.65 -1.08
CA GLU A 514 6.87 -20.79 -0.60
C GLU A 514 6.61 -20.37 0.85
N ARG A 515 7.53 -20.74 1.75
CA ARG A 515 7.49 -20.33 3.14
C ARG A 515 7.87 -18.85 3.27
N VAL A 516 7.02 -18.07 3.92
CA VAL A 516 7.30 -16.68 4.27
C VAL A 516 7.08 -16.46 5.76
N ASP A 517 8.15 -16.08 6.45
CA ASP A 517 8.12 -15.75 7.88
C ASP A 517 7.77 -14.27 8.09
N TYR A 518 6.86 -14.00 9.02
CA TYR A 518 6.44 -12.67 9.45
C TYR A 518 6.57 -12.53 10.96
N ASP A 519 7.07 -11.37 11.39
CA ASP A 519 7.08 -10.95 12.80
C ASP A 519 6.36 -9.60 12.89
N VAL A 520 5.13 -9.63 13.36
CA VAL A 520 4.19 -8.50 13.34
C VAL A 520 3.96 -7.98 14.74
N ARG A 521 3.89 -6.66 14.86
CA ARG A 521 3.52 -6.00 16.10
C ARG A 521 2.44 -4.97 15.88
N VAL A 522 1.49 -4.93 16.80
CA VAL A 522 0.51 -3.86 16.95
C VAL A 522 0.60 -3.31 18.37
N THR A 523 0.81 -2.00 18.49
CA THR A 523 0.85 -1.28 19.77
C THR A 523 -0.35 -0.34 19.83
N LEU A 524 -1.15 -0.42 20.89
CA LEU A 524 -2.26 0.50 21.18
C LEU A 524 -1.93 1.34 22.40
N LEU A 525 -2.15 2.65 22.28
CA LEU A 525 -2.00 3.65 23.33
C LEU A 525 -3.30 4.44 23.48
N PRO A 526 -4.28 3.91 24.23
CA PRO A 526 -5.62 4.48 24.30
C PRO A 526 -5.66 5.89 24.88
N GLU A 527 -4.86 6.13 25.92
CA GLU A 527 -4.76 7.44 26.58
C GLU A 527 -4.26 8.56 25.66
N ARG A 528 -3.64 8.20 24.53
CA ARG A 528 -3.13 9.13 23.53
C ARG A 528 -3.95 9.16 22.26
N GLY A 529 -4.94 8.28 22.15
CA GLY A 529 -5.62 8.04 20.90
C GLY A 529 -4.63 7.66 19.79
N ALA A 530 -3.70 6.74 20.05
CA ALA A 530 -2.69 6.35 19.07
C ALA A 530 -2.52 4.84 18.95
N ALA A 531 -2.19 4.39 17.74
CA ALA A 531 -1.85 3.01 17.44
C ALA A 531 -0.70 2.95 16.44
N THR A 532 0.22 2.00 16.63
CA THR A 532 1.24 1.68 15.64
C THR A 532 1.18 0.22 15.26
N CYS A 533 1.53 -0.07 14.02
CA CYS A 533 1.56 -1.41 13.49
C CYS A 533 2.79 -1.57 12.60
N ARG A 534 3.53 -2.68 12.80
CA ARG A 534 4.88 -2.84 12.29
C ARG A 534 5.15 -4.27 11.86
N LEU A 535 5.90 -4.41 10.76
CA LEU A 535 6.56 -5.66 10.40
C LEU A 535 8.05 -5.61 10.77
N ARG A 536 8.60 -6.68 11.36
CA ARG A 536 10.03 -6.80 11.66
C ARG A 536 10.73 -7.63 10.59
N GLY A 537 11.80 -7.09 9.99
CA GLY A 537 12.56 -7.75 8.92
C GLY A 537 13.06 -6.79 7.84
N GLY A 538 13.62 -7.32 6.74
CA GLY A 538 14.20 -6.51 5.66
C GLY A 538 13.25 -5.53 4.97
N ASP A 539 11.93 -5.78 5.07
CA ASP A 539 10.86 -4.93 4.52
C ASP A 539 10.10 -4.18 5.65
N ALA A 540 10.81 -3.78 6.71
CA ALA A 540 10.20 -3.17 7.89
C ALA A 540 9.49 -1.84 7.56
N LYS A 541 8.15 -1.89 7.43
CA LYS A 541 7.28 -0.72 7.37
C LYS A 541 6.61 -0.48 8.72
N VAL A 542 6.42 0.78 9.05
CA VAL A 542 5.64 1.23 10.21
C VAL A 542 4.46 2.00 9.68
N ILE A 543 3.29 1.72 10.22
CA ILE A 543 2.11 2.53 9.99
C ILE A 543 1.66 3.06 11.34
N GLU A 544 1.58 4.38 11.45
CA GLU A 544 1.08 5.09 12.61
C GLU A 544 -0.33 5.61 12.33
N HIS A 545 -1.21 5.50 13.32
CA HIS A 545 -2.60 5.94 13.23
C HIS A 545 -3.04 6.63 14.51
N ASN A 546 -3.82 7.70 14.33
CA ASN A 546 -4.58 8.30 15.42
C ASN A 546 -5.91 7.54 15.58
N LEU A 547 -6.16 7.02 16.77
CA LEU A 547 -7.45 6.47 17.16
C LEU A 547 -8.44 7.64 17.29
N ARG A 548 -9.58 7.55 16.58
CA ARG A 548 -10.61 8.58 16.63
C ARG A 548 -11.29 8.69 17.99
N ASP A 549 -11.43 7.56 18.68
CA ASP A 549 -12.11 7.46 19.96
C ASP A 549 -11.24 6.74 21.00
N PRO A 550 -11.26 7.18 22.28
CA PRO A 550 -10.61 6.45 23.35
C PRO A 550 -11.26 5.09 23.54
N LEU A 551 -10.43 4.04 23.59
CA LEU A 551 -10.90 2.67 23.81
C LEU A 551 -11.19 2.46 25.31
N PRO A 552 -12.42 2.07 25.70
CA PRO A 552 -12.74 1.89 27.11
C PRO A 552 -12.03 0.66 27.70
N ALA A 553 -11.73 0.70 28.99
CA ALA A 553 -11.41 -0.53 29.72
C ALA A 553 -12.60 -1.48 29.71
N GLY A 554 -12.35 -2.80 29.69
CA GLY A 554 -13.44 -3.77 29.69
C GLY A 554 -13.11 -5.12 29.07
N PRO A 555 -14.15 -5.91 28.75
CA PRO A 555 -13.99 -7.21 28.13
C PRO A 555 -13.72 -7.06 26.64
N TYR A 556 -12.69 -7.77 26.18
CA TYR A 556 -12.30 -7.89 24.78
C TYR A 556 -12.10 -9.36 24.42
N THR A 557 -11.96 -9.64 23.13
CA THR A 557 -11.63 -10.99 22.65
C THR A 557 -10.47 -10.90 21.68
N LEU A 558 -9.40 -11.66 21.95
CA LEU A 558 -8.43 -11.98 20.91
C LEU A 558 -9.04 -13.06 20.02
N GLU A 559 -9.25 -12.75 18.76
CA GLU A 559 -9.80 -13.65 17.75
C GLU A 559 -8.77 -13.92 16.65
N ILE A 560 -8.58 -15.20 16.37
CA ILE A 560 -7.91 -15.69 15.15
C ILE A 560 -9.02 -16.20 14.24
N ALA A 561 -9.19 -15.61 13.07
CA ALA A 561 -10.26 -15.93 12.14
C ALA A 561 -9.76 -16.07 10.71
N SER A 562 -10.47 -16.85 9.91
CA SER A 562 -10.37 -16.64 8.47
C SER A 562 -11.04 -15.30 8.12
N GLY A 563 -10.36 -14.52 7.29
CA GLY A 563 -10.89 -13.25 6.80
C GLY A 563 -12.11 -13.46 5.89
N ALA A 564 -13.07 -12.56 6.01
CA ALA A 564 -14.35 -12.62 5.29
C ALA A 564 -14.27 -12.14 3.83
N ARG A 565 -13.08 -12.17 3.21
CA ARG A 565 -12.85 -11.23 2.11
C ARG A 565 -13.44 -11.60 0.75
N THR A 566 -13.78 -12.85 0.45
CA THR A 566 -14.30 -13.18 -0.89
C THR A 566 -15.18 -14.44 -0.89
N ASP A 567 -15.99 -14.59 -1.95
CA ASP A 567 -16.87 -15.73 -2.26
C ASP A 567 -16.23 -16.66 -3.33
N ASP A 568 -14.91 -16.85 -3.31
CA ASP A 568 -14.23 -17.72 -4.28
C ASP A 568 -14.50 -19.22 -3.97
N ALA A 569 -14.02 -20.10 -4.86
CA ALA A 569 -13.89 -21.52 -4.58
C ALA A 569 -13.23 -21.75 -3.20
N PRO A 570 -13.44 -22.90 -2.52
CA PRO A 570 -12.86 -23.11 -1.19
C PRO A 570 -11.34 -23.03 -1.24
N THR A 571 -10.80 -21.86 -0.93
CA THR A 571 -9.37 -21.63 -0.80
C THR A 571 -8.97 -21.60 0.66
N TYR A 572 -7.71 -21.92 0.94
CA TYR A 572 -7.17 -21.83 2.28
C TYR A 572 -5.76 -21.25 2.33
N LEU A 573 -5.47 -20.64 3.47
CA LEU A 573 -4.14 -20.21 3.88
C LEU A 573 -3.70 -21.14 5.01
N GLU A 574 -2.53 -21.76 4.88
CA GLU A 574 -1.90 -22.49 5.99
C GLU A 574 -0.81 -21.64 6.63
N VAL A 575 -0.95 -21.40 7.93
CA VAL A 575 -0.06 -20.56 8.72
C VAL A 575 0.43 -21.34 9.93
N GLU A 576 1.74 -21.35 10.15
CA GLU A 576 2.35 -21.84 11.37
C GLU A 576 2.57 -20.67 12.34
N LEU A 577 1.82 -20.63 13.43
CA LEU A 577 1.98 -19.64 14.48
C LEU A 577 2.96 -20.17 15.53
N ALA A 578 4.14 -19.56 15.63
CA ALA A 578 5.19 -19.96 16.57
C ALA A 578 5.06 -19.21 17.91
N ARG A 579 4.61 -17.96 17.87
CA ARG A 579 4.38 -17.14 19.07
C ARG A 579 3.26 -16.14 18.82
N LEU A 580 2.45 -15.91 19.85
CA LEU A 580 1.45 -14.85 19.93
C LEU A 580 1.42 -14.25 21.33
#